data_AF-A0AAV6DFK9-F1
#
_entry.id   AF-A0AAV6DFK9-F1
#
_cell.length_a   1.000
_cell.length_b   1.000
_cell.length_c   1.000
_cell.angle_alpha   90.00
_cell.angle_beta   90.00
_cell.angle_gamma   90.00
#
_symmetry.space_group_name_H-M   'P 1'
#
loop_
_entity.id
_entity.type
_entity.pdbx_description
1 polymer ?
#
loop_
_entity_poly.entity_id
_entity_poly.type
_entity_poly.pdbx_seq_one_letter_code
_entity_poly.pdbx_strand_id
1 'polypeptide(L)'
;MAPPLASRFTVVCADLRGYGQSGCPASTADHAPYAKRATAADMVAVMARLGFSRFSVAGHERGGRVACRLALDHPERVDQIAVLDVVPTADVWERADARFALSFWP
;
A
#
# COMPACT_ATOMS: atom_id res chain seq x y z
N MET A 1 2.76 6.14 14.72
CA MET A 1 2.71 4.70 15.05
C MET A 1 4.10 4.06 15.28
N ALA A 2 5.19 4.57 14.70
CA ALA A 2 6.48 3.87 14.72
C ALA A 2 7.15 3.67 16.11
N PRO A 3 7.19 4.65 17.05
CA PRO A 3 8.02 4.50 18.25
C PRO A 3 7.58 3.36 19.19
N PRO A 4 6.28 3.13 19.49
CA PRO A 4 5.87 1.97 20.27
C PRO A 4 6.12 0.63 19.57
N LEU A 5 5.95 0.57 18.25
CA LEU A 5 6.18 -0.65 17.47
C LEU A 5 7.66 -1.04 17.42
N ALA A 6 8.56 -0.05 17.39
CA ALA A 6 10.01 -0.26 17.34
C ALA A 6 10.56 -0.99 18.59
N SER A 7 9.80 -1.00 19.70
CA SER A 7 10.16 -1.78 20.90
C SER A 7 10.06 -3.30 20.70
N ARG A 8 9.32 -3.76 19.67
CA ARG A 8 9.04 -5.19 19.42
C ARG A 8 9.34 -5.64 18.00
N PHE A 9 9.43 -4.72 17.04
CA PHE A 9 9.62 -5.00 15.63
C PHE A 9 10.73 -4.14 15.05
N THR A 10 11.41 -4.64 14.02
CA THR A 10 12.15 -3.75 13.12
C THR A 10 11.15 -3.03 12.23
N VAL A 11 10.98 -1.73 12.47
CA VAL A 11 9.97 -0.92 11.77
C VAL A 11 10.60 -0.22 10.58
N VAL A 12 10.08 -0.51 9.38
CA VAL A 12 10.43 0.19 8.15
C VAL A 12 9.26 1.10 7.75
N CYS A 13 9.49 2.41 7.78
CA CYS A 13 8.54 3.41 7.32
C CYS A 13 9.00 3.94 5.97
N ALA A 14 8.45 3.42 4.87
CA ALA A 14 8.83 3.82 3.53
C ALA A 14 7.84 4.84 2.94
N ASP A 15 8.37 5.87 2.29
CA ASP A 15 7.58 6.71 1.39
C ASP A 15 7.27 5.93 0.10
N LEU A 16 6.01 5.92 -0.33
CA LEU A 16 5.63 5.29 -1.60
C LEU A 16 6.23 6.06 -2.78
N ARG A 17 6.44 5.40 -3.93
CA ARG A 17 6.82 6.09 -5.17
C ARG A 17 5.90 7.29 -5.45
N GLY A 18 6.48 8.43 -5.79
CA GLY A 18 5.77 9.70 -5.99
C GLY A 18 5.32 10.42 -4.72
N TYR A 19 5.68 9.95 -3.53
CA TYR A 19 5.41 10.60 -2.25
C TYR A 19 6.70 10.90 -1.49
N GLY A 20 6.66 11.92 -0.63
CA GLY A 20 7.72 12.25 0.30
C GLY A 20 9.07 12.42 -0.38
N GLN A 21 10.07 11.67 0.09
CA GLN A 21 11.44 11.68 -0.43
C GLN A 21 11.72 10.52 -1.41
N SER A 22 10.72 9.70 -1.72
CA SER A 22 10.86 8.64 -2.72
C SER A 22 10.86 9.21 -4.15
N GLY A 23 11.46 8.48 -5.08
CA GLY A 23 11.50 8.87 -6.49
C GLY A 23 10.09 9.05 -7.08
N CYS A 24 9.96 10.02 -7.99
CA CYS A 24 8.72 10.33 -8.70
C CYS A 24 8.89 10.00 -10.21
N PRO A 25 8.81 8.71 -10.59
CA PRO A 25 8.98 8.33 -12.00
C PRO A 25 7.90 8.95 -12.88
N ALA A 26 8.22 9.23 -14.14
CA ALA A 26 7.21 9.66 -15.10
C ALA A 26 6.09 8.60 -15.21
N SER A 27 4.85 9.06 -15.28
CA SER A 27 3.72 8.19 -15.57
C SER A 27 3.66 7.86 -17.06
N THR A 28 2.92 6.81 -17.40
CA THR A 28 2.59 6.40 -18.77
C THR A 28 1.10 6.62 -19.04
N ALA A 29 0.68 6.47 -20.30
CA ALA A 29 -0.71 6.67 -20.70
C ALA A 29 -1.70 5.75 -19.96
N ASP A 30 -1.27 4.54 -19.59
CA ASP A 30 -2.04 3.57 -18.80
C ASP A 30 -1.83 3.70 -17.28
N HIS A 31 -1.02 4.67 -16.86
CA HIS A 31 -0.63 4.93 -15.47
C HIS A 31 -0.02 3.72 -14.74
N ALA A 32 0.50 2.73 -15.46
CA ALA A 32 1.10 1.53 -14.88
C ALA A 32 2.20 1.82 -13.83
N PRO A 33 3.07 2.84 -13.98
CA PRO A 33 4.04 3.21 -12.95
C PRO A 33 3.43 3.56 -11.60
N TYR A 34 2.16 3.95 -11.51
CA TYR A 34 1.50 4.28 -10.22
C TYR A 34 0.39 3.28 -9.86
N ALA A 35 0.29 2.18 -10.60
CA ALA A 35 -0.58 1.07 -10.24
C ALA A 35 -0.14 0.48 -8.89
N LYS A 36 -1.11 0.03 -8.08
CA LYS A 36 -0.83 -0.54 -6.74
C LYS A 36 0.11 -1.74 -6.81
N ARG A 37 0.08 -2.49 -7.92
CA ARG A 37 1.02 -3.58 -8.22
C ARG A 37 2.46 -3.09 -8.36
N ALA A 38 2.68 -2.00 -9.10
CA ALA A 38 4.03 -1.46 -9.28
C ALA A 38 4.58 -0.91 -7.95
N THR A 39 3.75 -0.21 -7.17
CA THR A 39 4.15 0.25 -5.83
C THR A 39 4.38 -0.90 -4.86
N ALA A 40 3.59 -1.98 -4.91
CA ALA A 40 3.79 -3.18 -4.09
C ALA A 40 5.12 -3.88 -4.42
N ALA A 41 5.47 -3.97 -5.71
CA ALA A 41 6.75 -4.52 -6.15
C ALA A 41 7.95 -3.74 -5.59
N ASP A 42 7.86 -2.41 -5.51
CA ASP A 42 8.91 -1.60 -4.85
C ASP A 42 9.05 -1.97 -3.38
N MET A 43 7.95 -2.13 -2.65
CA MET A 43 8.00 -2.47 -1.22
C MET A 43 8.62 -3.85 -1.01
N VAL A 44 8.32 -4.83 -1.87
CA VAL A 44 9.01 -6.13 -1.86
C VAL A 44 10.51 -5.98 -2.13
N ALA A 45 10.88 -5.17 -3.13
CA ALA A 45 12.28 -4.93 -3.45
C ALA A 45 13.04 -4.19 -2.34
N VAL A 46 12.41 -3.21 -1.67
CA VAL A 46 12.95 -2.50 -0.51
C VAL A 46 13.20 -3.48 0.63
N MET A 47 12.19 -4.28 1.01
CA MET A 47 12.33 -5.23 2.11
C MET A 47 13.40 -6.29 1.81
N ALA A 48 13.46 -6.79 0.57
CA ALA A 48 14.51 -7.71 0.14
C ALA A 48 15.91 -7.09 0.23
N ARG A 49 16.07 -5.83 -0.19
CA ARG A 49 17.34 -5.09 -0.07
C ARG A 49 17.76 -4.84 1.38
N LEU A 50 16.80 -4.67 2.28
CA LEU A 50 17.03 -4.54 3.72
C LEU A 50 17.28 -5.90 4.41
N GLY A 51 17.21 -7.02 3.68
CA GLY A 51 17.49 -8.36 4.20
C GLY A 51 16.27 -9.11 4.73
N PHE A 52 15.05 -8.61 4.51
CA PHE A 52 13.81 -9.24 4.97
C PHE A 52 13.14 -10.01 3.83
N SER A 53 13.14 -11.35 3.94
CA SER A 53 12.52 -12.23 2.95
C SER A 53 11.02 -12.45 3.16
N ARG A 54 10.53 -12.29 4.40
CA ARG A 54 9.13 -12.35 4.82
C ARG A 54 8.87 -11.31 5.92
N PHE A 55 7.73 -10.64 5.89
CA PHE A 55 7.43 -9.53 6.77
C PHE A 55 5.92 -9.32 6.97
N SER A 56 5.55 -8.60 8.04
CA SER A 56 4.20 -8.06 8.21
C SER A 56 4.09 -6.67 7.60
N VAL A 57 2.93 -6.33 7.04
CA VAL A 57 2.68 -5.03 6.39
C VAL A 57 1.49 -4.33 7.01
N ALA A 58 1.64 -3.04 7.30
CA ALA A 58 0.56 -2.16 7.73
C ALA A 58 0.43 -1.00 6.73
N GLY A 59 -0.78 -0.72 6.27
CA GLY A 59 -1.03 0.31 5.27
C GLY A 59 -2.27 1.14 5.57
N HIS A 60 -2.15 2.45 5.45
CA HIS A 60 -3.23 3.43 5.61
C HIS A 60 -3.58 4.08 4.26
N GLU A 61 -4.87 4.31 3.97
CA GLU A 61 -5.34 4.95 2.73
C GLU A 61 -4.75 4.26 1.47
N ARG A 62 -3.90 4.94 0.70
CA ARG A 62 -3.21 4.37 -0.48
C ARG A 62 -2.28 3.25 -0.09
N GLY A 63 -1.59 3.40 1.03
CA GLY A 63 -0.73 2.35 1.60
C GLY A 63 -1.54 1.09 1.92
N GLY A 64 -2.79 1.23 2.37
CA GLY A 64 -3.67 0.07 2.60
C GLY A 64 -4.03 -0.66 1.31
N ARG A 65 -4.34 0.09 0.24
CA ARG A 65 -4.58 -0.51 -1.10
C ARG A 65 -3.32 -1.18 -1.66
N VAL A 66 -2.13 -0.61 -1.42
CA VAL A 66 -0.85 -1.22 -1.78
C VAL A 66 -0.62 -2.51 -0.98
N ALA A 67 -0.86 -2.49 0.34
CA ALA A 67 -0.71 -3.65 1.21
C ALA A 67 -1.61 -4.82 0.76
N CYS A 68 -2.88 -4.55 0.44
CA CYS A 68 -3.79 -5.58 -0.10
C CYS A 68 -3.23 -6.19 -1.38
N ARG A 69 -2.75 -5.35 -2.32
CA ARG A 69 -2.18 -5.84 -3.57
C ARG A 69 -0.89 -6.63 -3.37
N LEU A 70 -0.04 -6.19 -2.45
CA LEU A 70 1.20 -6.87 -2.08
C LEU A 70 0.90 -8.28 -1.54
N ALA A 71 -0.06 -8.41 -0.62
CA ALA A 71 -0.46 -9.72 -0.09
C ALA A 71 -1.06 -10.65 -1.16
N LEU A 72 -1.79 -10.10 -2.14
CA LEU A 72 -2.35 -10.88 -3.24
C LEU A 72 -1.29 -11.33 -4.26
N ASP A 73 -0.37 -10.44 -4.63
CA ASP A 73 0.65 -10.74 -5.65
C ASP A 73 1.87 -11.50 -5.05
N HIS A 74 2.11 -11.40 -3.75
CA HIS A 74 3.26 -11.98 -3.04
C HIS A 74 2.88 -12.64 -1.68
N PRO A 75 1.95 -13.61 -1.67
CA PRO A 75 1.47 -14.22 -0.42
C PRO A 75 2.59 -14.93 0.37
N GLU A 76 3.65 -15.36 -0.29
CA GLU A 76 4.83 -15.98 0.34
C GLU A 76 5.71 -15.00 1.11
N ARG A 77 5.58 -13.70 0.84
CA ARG A 77 6.36 -12.62 1.47
C ARG A 77 5.64 -11.98 2.65
N VAL A 78 4.32 -12.16 2.76
CA VAL A 78 3.50 -11.49 3.78
C VAL A 78 3.10 -12.45 4.89
N ASP A 79 3.49 -12.16 6.12
CA ASP A 79 3.04 -12.89 7.31
C ASP A 79 1.65 -12.46 7.75
N GLN A 80 1.47 -11.15 7.90
CA GLN A 80 0.24 -10.54 8.38
C GLN A 80 0.03 -9.20 7.69
N ILE A 81 -1.24 -8.81 7.55
CA ILE A 81 -1.63 -7.52 6.98
C ILE A 81 -2.54 -6.76 7.94
N ALA A 82 -2.25 -5.47 8.12
CA ALA A 82 -3.16 -4.51 8.73
C ALA A 82 -3.54 -3.43 7.71
N VAL A 83 -4.85 -3.30 7.45
CA VAL A 83 -5.41 -2.33 6.50
C VAL A 83 -6.19 -1.29 7.31
N LEU A 84 -5.73 -0.04 7.29
CA LEU A 84 -6.25 1.03 8.13
C LEU A 84 -7.07 1.99 7.27
N ASP A 85 -8.36 2.11 7.61
CA ASP A 85 -9.31 3.08 7.06
C ASP A 85 -9.38 3.08 5.52
N VAL A 86 -9.44 1.90 4.93
CA VAL A 86 -9.65 1.78 3.48
C VAL A 86 -10.45 0.53 3.12
N VAL A 87 -11.39 0.73 2.19
CA VAL A 87 -12.16 -0.35 1.54
C VAL A 87 -11.42 -0.75 0.25
N PRO A 88 -11.35 -2.06 -0.10
CA PRO A 88 -10.72 -2.48 -1.34
C PRO A 88 -11.29 -1.74 -2.56
N THR A 89 -10.42 -1.40 -3.52
CA THR A 89 -10.80 -0.56 -4.66
C THR A 89 -11.92 -1.17 -5.49
N ALA A 90 -11.92 -2.49 -5.66
CA ALA A 90 -12.98 -3.18 -6.40
C ALA A 90 -14.34 -3.01 -5.72
N ASP A 91 -14.41 -3.23 -4.40
CA ASP A 91 -15.65 -3.05 -3.63
C ASP A 91 -16.18 -1.62 -3.70
N VAL A 92 -15.29 -0.62 -3.65
CA VAL A 92 -15.69 0.79 -3.77
C VAL A 92 -16.38 1.05 -5.12
N TRP A 93 -15.80 0.57 -6.22
CA TRP A 93 -16.37 0.79 -7.55
C TRP A 93 -17.61 -0.03 -7.82
N GLU A 94 -17.66 -1.27 -7.34
CA GLU A 94 -18.83 -2.14 -7.47
C GLU A 94 -20.04 -1.59 -6.72
N ARG A 95 -19.81 -0.92 -5.58
CA ARG A 95 -20.86 -0.37 -4.72
C ARG A 95 -21.08 1.13 -4.91
N ALA A 96 -20.37 1.76 -5.83
CA ALA A 96 -20.50 3.19 -6.08
C ALA A 96 -21.90 3.50 -6.60
N ASP A 97 -22.68 4.23 -5.82
CA ASP A 97 -24.01 4.72 -6.17
C ASP A 97 -24.12 6.23 -5.94
N ALA A 98 -25.28 6.80 -6.29
CA ALA A 98 -25.53 8.23 -6.07
C ALA A 98 -25.45 8.62 -4.59
N ARG A 99 -25.82 7.72 -3.66
CA ARG A 99 -25.75 8.00 -2.21
C ARG A 99 -24.31 8.10 -1.74
N PHE A 100 -23.44 7.19 -2.20
CA PHE A 100 -22.01 7.24 -1.96
C PHE A 100 -21.43 8.56 -2.49
N ALA A 101 -21.73 8.95 -3.73
CA ALA A 101 -21.24 10.21 -4.29
C ALA A 101 -21.71 11.44 -3.50
N LEU A 102 -23.00 11.48 -3.12
CA LEU A 102 -23.59 12.60 -2.38
C LEU A 102 -23.14 12.67 -0.93
N SER A 103 -22.66 11.58 -0.32
CA SER A 103 -22.15 11.61 1.06
C SER A 103 -20.88 12.47 1.25
N PHE A 104 -20.18 12.78 0.15
CA PHE A 104 -19.01 13.67 0.16
C PHE A 104 -19.33 15.08 -0.37
N TRP A 105 -20.59 15.34 -0.76
CA TRP A 105 -21.06 16.63 -1.25
C TRP A 105 -21.71 17.41 -0.09
N PRO A 106 -21.30 18.67 0.16
CA PRO A 106 -21.85 19.49 1.24
C PRO A 106 -23.31 19.92 1.02
#